data_AF-R6R9I6-F1
#
_entry.id   AF-R6R9I6-F1
#
_cell.length_a   1.000
_cell.length_b   1.000
_cell.length_c   1.000
_cell.angle_alpha   90.00
_cell.angle_beta   90.00
_cell.angle_gamma   90.00
#
_symmetry.space_group_name_H-M   'P 1'
#
loop_
_entity.id
_entity.type
_entity.pdbx_description
1 polymer ?
#
loop_
_entity_poly.entity_id
_entity_poly.type
_entity_poly.pdbx_seq_one_letter_code
_entity_poly.pdbx_strand_id
1 'polypeptide(L)'
;MKLSPTKDNRTTNNFSTPCETENFDEDLNKNETNYSDFQKELQAQMKTPIQINNEKKEKTRNNAISCANSTYIFIKKGCLEQAKNGKYSVYNGGKKVIFDYIYKRLPEFIGCERKVVYINKSILNPTGECANNAIFYINDKLYYNTFILRLQELSLVDAIKITPLMINNNSSETYTLPFAKTDYLVLKEDYNFILRCEINF
;
A
#
# COMPACT_ATOMS: atom_id res chain seq x y z
N MET A 1 -51.37 -24.68 -32.06
CA MET A 1 -50.73 -23.57 -32.80
C MET A 1 -49.23 -23.71 -32.67
N LYS A 2 -48.55 -23.99 -33.79
CA LYS A 2 -47.10 -23.95 -33.94
C LYS A 2 -46.70 -22.53 -34.32
N LEU A 3 -45.67 -21.98 -33.69
CA LEU A 3 -44.80 -20.99 -34.32
C LEU A 3 -43.35 -21.44 -34.07
N SER A 4 -42.70 -21.78 -35.17
CA SER A 4 -41.30 -22.18 -35.28
C SER A 4 -40.38 -20.94 -35.22
N PRO A 5 -39.10 -21.12 -34.92
CA PRO A 5 -38.14 -20.04 -34.68
C PRO A 5 -37.46 -19.57 -35.97
N THR A 6 -37.14 -18.28 -36.07
CA THR A 6 -36.21 -17.75 -37.06
C THR A 6 -34.81 -17.67 -36.47
N LYS A 7 -33.91 -18.48 -37.04
CA LYS A 7 -32.46 -18.25 -37.04
C LYS A 7 -32.17 -17.07 -37.95
N ASP A 8 -31.18 -16.26 -37.60
CA ASP A 8 -30.14 -15.91 -38.58
C ASP A 8 -28.77 -15.70 -37.93
N ASN A 9 -27.80 -16.27 -38.62
CA ASN A 9 -26.38 -16.36 -38.28
C ASN A 9 -25.64 -15.05 -38.62
N ARG A 10 -24.62 -14.68 -37.84
CA ARG A 10 -23.22 -14.69 -38.30
C ARG A 10 -22.22 -14.23 -37.23
N THR A 11 -21.16 -15.03 -37.19
CA THR A 11 -19.86 -14.98 -36.53
C THR A 11 -19.07 -13.68 -36.80
N THR A 12 -18.30 -13.17 -35.82
CA THR A 12 -16.81 -13.07 -35.86
C THR A 12 -16.22 -12.32 -34.65
N ASN A 13 -15.36 -13.01 -33.90
CA ASN A 13 -14.00 -12.64 -33.46
C ASN A 13 -13.67 -11.25 -32.87
N ASN A 14 -13.13 -11.34 -31.65
CA ASN A 14 -11.82 -10.83 -31.21
C ASN A 14 -11.56 -9.36 -30.86
N PHE A 15 -11.07 -9.24 -29.62
CA PHE A 15 -10.03 -8.33 -29.09
C PHE A 15 -10.34 -6.85 -28.91
N SER A 16 -10.04 -6.43 -27.68
CA SER A 16 -9.63 -5.08 -27.26
C SER A 16 -10.69 -4.00 -27.39
N THR A 17 -11.34 -3.67 -26.26
CA THR A 17 -11.85 -2.30 -26.11
C THR A 17 -10.66 -1.36 -26.23
N PRO A 18 -10.65 -0.45 -27.21
CA PRO A 18 -9.66 0.61 -27.25
C PRO A 18 -9.84 1.47 -26.00
N CYS A 19 -8.74 1.97 -25.45
CA CYS A 19 -8.79 3.18 -24.64
C CYS A 19 -9.59 4.21 -25.44
N GLU A 20 -10.81 4.52 -24.98
CA GLU A 20 -11.51 5.72 -25.42
C GLU A 20 -10.69 6.90 -24.89
N THR A 21 -9.67 7.28 -25.65
CA THR A 21 -9.24 8.67 -25.73
C THR A 21 -10.43 9.41 -26.33
N GLU A 22 -11.32 9.90 -25.48
CA GLU A 22 -12.11 11.07 -25.83
C GLU A 22 -11.09 12.17 -26.12
N ASN A 23 -10.75 12.32 -27.40
CA ASN A 23 -10.12 13.52 -27.92
C ASN A 23 -11.11 14.65 -27.69
N PHE A 24 -10.98 15.35 -26.58
CA PHE A 24 -11.39 16.75 -26.52
C PHE A 24 -10.38 17.55 -27.37
N ASP A 25 -10.47 17.41 -28.68
CA ASP A 25 -10.12 18.51 -29.58
C ASP A 25 -11.25 19.53 -29.46
N GLU A 26 -11.24 20.30 -28.36
CA GLU A 26 -11.93 21.58 -28.36
C GLU A 26 -11.09 22.55 -29.19
N ASP A 27 -11.67 22.99 -30.31
CA ASP A 27 -11.21 24.08 -31.16
C ASP A 27 -10.75 25.30 -30.32
N LEU A 28 -9.49 25.30 -29.88
CA LEU A 28 -8.80 26.48 -29.34
C LEU A 28 -8.36 27.37 -30.50
N ASN A 29 -9.31 27.85 -31.30
CA ASN A 29 -9.01 28.93 -32.24
C ASN A 29 -10.24 29.75 -32.67
N LYS A 30 -10.97 30.31 -31.70
CA LYS A 30 -11.89 31.44 -31.95
C LYS A 30 -11.69 32.53 -30.89
N ASN A 31 -11.00 33.60 -31.31
CA ASN A 31 -10.88 34.94 -30.70
C ASN A 31 -9.96 35.09 -29.47
N GLU A 32 -8.64 34.96 -29.66
CA GLU A 32 -7.61 35.21 -28.63
C GLU A 32 -7.29 36.69 -28.32
N THR A 33 -8.16 37.65 -28.63
CA THR A 33 -7.80 39.09 -28.55
C THR A 33 -8.60 39.95 -27.56
N ASN A 34 -9.34 39.38 -26.60
CA ASN A 34 -10.05 40.23 -25.62
C ASN A 34 -10.25 39.65 -24.20
N TYR A 35 -9.35 38.79 -23.73
CA TYR A 35 -9.33 38.41 -22.31
C TYR A 35 -8.63 39.48 -21.47
N SER A 36 -9.24 39.86 -20.35
CA SER A 36 -8.57 40.64 -19.31
C SER A 36 -7.39 39.86 -18.72
N ASP A 37 -6.43 40.55 -18.11
CA ASP A 37 -5.27 39.89 -17.50
C ASP A 37 -5.69 38.86 -16.45
N PHE A 38 -6.75 39.15 -15.68
CA PHE A 38 -7.32 38.20 -14.73
C PHE A 38 -7.92 36.96 -15.40
N GLN A 39 -8.60 37.10 -16.55
CA GLN A 39 -9.15 35.95 -17.28
C GLN A 39 -8.05 35.05 -17.85
N LYS A 40 -6.94 35.64 -18.31
CA LYS A 40 -5.75 34.90 -18.76
C LYS A 40 -5.10 34.16 -17.59
N GLU A 41 -4.95 34.83 -16.45
CA GLU A 41 -4.43 34.20 -15.22
C GLU A 41 -5.33 33.04 -14.78
N LEU A 42 -6.66 33.23 -14.81
CA LEU A 42 -7.61 32.19 -14.46
C LEU A 42 -7.49 30.97 -15.39
N GLN A 43 -7.46 31.19 -16.71
CA GLN A 43 -7.28 30.10 -17.69
C GLN A 43 -5.98 29.33 -17.47
N ALA A 44 -4.87 30.03 -17.16
CA ALA A 44 -3.60 29.38 -16.86
C ALA A 44 -3.65 28.47 -15.61
N GLN A 45 -4.61 28.70 -14.70
CA GLN A 45 -4.81 27.88 -13.49
C GLN A 45 -5.92 26.82 -13.63
N MET A 46 -6.73 26.85 -14.70
CA MET A 46 -7.88 25.95 -14.91
C MET A 46 -7.47 24.53 -15.33
N LYS A 47 -6.81 23.81 -14.41
CA LYS A 47 -6.53 22.38 -14.59
C LYS A 47 -7.81 21.56 -14.56
N THR A 48 -7.89 20.53 -15.41
CA THR A 48 -9.00 19.58 -15.37
C THR A 48 -8.95 18.75 -14.08
N PRO A 49 -10.09 18.24 -13.59
CA PRO A 49 -10.11 17.32 -12.45
C PRO A 49 -9.18 16.11 -12.64
N ILE A 50 -9.03 15.63 -13.89
CA ILE A 50 -8.12 14.54 -14.24
C ILE A 50 -6.66 14.95 -14.05
N GLN A 51 -6.25 16.12 -14.53
CA GLN A 51 -4.90 16.65 -14.34
C GLN A 51 -4.57 16.80 -12.85
N ILE A 52 -5.48 17.39 -12.07
CA ILE A 52 -5.31 17.53 -10.61
C ILE A 52 -5.16 16.16 -9.93
N ASN A 53 -5.97 15.18 -10.31
CA ASN A 53 -5.89 13.83 -9.75
C ASN A 53 -4.58 13.12 -10.12
N ASN A 54 -4.11 13.28 -11.36
CA ASN A 54 -2.84 12.70 -11.81
C ASN A 54 -1.65 13.31 -11.07
N GLU A 55 -1.61 14.64 -10.92
CA GLU A 55 -0.57 15.33 -10.14
C GLU A 55 -0.55 14.87 -8.68
N LYS A 56 -1.73 14.71 -8.06
CA LYS A 56 -1.84 14.16 -6.69
C LYS A 56 -1.26 12.75 -6.61
N LYS A 57 -1.64 11.86 -7.53
CA LYS A 57 -1.13 10.48 -7.58
C LYS A 57 0.38 10.43 -7.81
N GLU A 58 0.92 11.27 -8.70
CA GLU A 58 2.35 11.39 -8.93
C GLU A 58 3.09 11.84 -7.67
N LYS A 59 2.57 12.87 -6.99
CA LYS A 59 3.13 13.34 -5.71
C LYS A 59 3.14 12.21 -4.66
N THR A 60 2.05 11.46 -4.53
CA THR A 60 1.98 10.29 -3.64
C THR A 60 3.06 9.25 -3.98
N ARG A 61 3.23 8.90 -5.26
CA ARG A 61 4.26 7.95 -5.69
C ARG A 61 5.67 8.46 -5.39
N ASN A 62 5.97 9.71 -5.72
CA ASN A 62 7.29 10.32 -5.49
C ASN A 62 7.64 10.35 -3.99
N ASN A 63 6.66 10.66 -3.13
CA ASN A 63 6.84 10.61 -1.69
C ASN A 63 7.10 9.17 -1.20
N ALA A 64 6.36 8.18 -1.70
CA ALA A 64 6.56 6.78 -1.37
C ALA A 64 7.95 6.28 -1.80
N ILE A 65 8.40 6.62 -3.01
CA ILE A 65 9.72 6.27 -3.53
C ILE A 65 10.83 6.90 -2.67
N SER A 66 10.70 8.18 -2.35
CA SER A 66 11.68 8.89 -1.50
C SER A 66 11.79 8.26 -0.10
N CYS A 67 10.65 7.91 0.50
CA CYS A 67 10.61 7.21 1.79
C CYS A 67 11.22 5.81 1.71
N ALA A 68 10.93 5.05 0.65
CA ALA A 68 11.49 3.71 0.43
C ALA A 68 13.02 3.77 0.29
N ASN A 69 13.54 4.68 -0.53
CA ASN A 69 14.98 4.88 -0.71
C ASN A 69 15.67 5.21 0.64
N SER A 70 15.08 6.12 1.42
CA SER A 70 15.62 6.50 2.73
C SER A 70 15.58 5.34 3.73
N THR A 71 14.45 4.63 3.79
CA THR A 71 14.27 3.46 4.66
C THR A 71 15.27 2.35 4.33
N TYR A 72 15.52 2.11 3.04
CA TYR A 72 16.46 1.09 2.60
C TYR A 72 17.91 1.36 3.06
N ILE A 73 18.32 2.63 3.12
CA ILE A 73 19.63 3.00 3.67
C ILE A 73 19.74 2.57 5.14
N PHE A 74 18.68 2.74 5.94
CA PHE A 74 18.67 2.30 7.34
C PHE A 74 18.64 0.78 7.47
N ILE A 75 17.90 0.08 6.60
CA ILE A 75 17.89 -1.39 6.57
C ILE A 75 19.29 -1.93 6.35
N LYS A 76 20.03 -1.41 5.35
CA LYS A 76 21.41 -1.86 5.08
C LYS A 76 22.33 -1.63 6.27
N LYS A 77 22.26 -0.45 6.89
CA LYS A 77 23.03 -0.14 8.11
C LYS A 77 22.68 -1.11 9.24
N GLY A 78 21.40 -1.35 9.48
CA GLY A 78 20.92 -2.30 10.49
C GLY A 78 21.44 -3.72 10.27
N CYS A 79 21.35 -4.24 9.05
CA CYS A 79 21.89 -5.57 8.71
C CYS A 79 23.41 -5.66 8.95
N LEU A 80 24.17 -4.63 8.55
CA LEU A 80 25.62 -4.57 8.79
C LEU A 80 25.96 -4.52 10.28
N GLU A 81 25.19 -3.76 11.07
CA GLU A 81 25.36 -3.70 12.53
C GLU A 81 25.04 -5.03 13.21
N GLN A 82 24.00 -5.75 12.77
CA GLN A 82 23.71 -7.09 13.26
C GLN A 82 24.90 -8.02 13.00
N ALA A 83 25.42 -8.02 11.76
CA ALA A 83 26.57 -8.83 11.38
C ALA A 83 27.84 -8.47 12.19
N LYS A 84 28.15 -7.17 12.33
CA LYS A 84 29.31 -6.68 13.10
C LYS A 84 29.27 -7.13 14.56
N ASN A 85 28.07 -7.21 15.13
CA ASN A 85 27.86 -7.63 16.52
C ASN A 85 27.71 -9.15 16.68
N GLY A 86 27.95 -9.94 15.63
CA GLY A 86 27.82 -11.40 15.68
C GLY A 86 26.38 -11.90 15.82
N LYS A 87 25.38 -11.05 15.54
CA LYS A 87 23.95 -11.38 15.63
C LYS A 87 23.50 -12.02 14.32
N TYR A 88 23.82 -13.30 14.18
CA TYR A 88 23.38 -14.15 13.07
C TYR A 88 23.08 -15.56 13.59
N SER A 89 22.30 -16.31 12.83
CA SER A 89 22.08 -17.74 13.05
C SER A 89 22.83 -18.54 12.00
N VAL A 90 23.19 -19.79 12.33
CA VAL A 90 23.79 -20.73 11.40
C VAL A 90 22.77 -21.84 11.15
N TYR A 91 22.39 -22.03 9.89
CA TYR A 91 21.45 -23.08 9.48
C TYR A 91 21.99 -23.76 8.22
N ASN A 92 22.14 -25.08 8.26
CA ASN A 92 22.72 -25.90 7.18
C ASN A 92 24.09 -25.38 6.67
N GLY A 93 24.93 -24.87 7.57
CA GLY A 93 26.25 -24.33 7.24
C GLY A 93 26.23 -22.91 6.64
N GLY A 94 25.07 -22.40 6.26
CA GLY A 94 24.87 -21.01 5.83
C GLY A 94 24.66 -20.05 7.00
N LYS A 95 24.99 -18.78 6.80
CA LYS A 95 24.75 -17.72 7.80
C LYS A 95 23.46 -16.99 7.46
N LYS A 96 22.64 -16.72 8.46
CA LYS A 96 21.41 -15.94 8.31
C LYS A 96 21.40 -14.75 9.25
N VAL A 97 21.29 -13.55 8.68
CA VAL A 97 21.10 -12.30 9.41
C VAL A 97 19.62 -11.92 9.32
N ILE A 98 19.03 -11.58 10.47
CA ILE A 98 17.67 -11.05 10.57
C ILE A 98 17.74 -9.67 11.21
N PHE A 99 17.13 -8.68 10.57
CA PHE A 99 16.98 -7.33 11.09
C PHE A 99 15.53 -6.89 10.98
N ASP A 100 14.90 -6.59 12.10
CA ASP A 100 13.55 -6.03 12.14
C ASP A 100 13.65 -4.50 12.19
N TYR A 101 13.29 -3.82 11.09
CA TYR A 101 13.15 -2.38 11.07
C TYR A 101 11.81 -1.99 11.69
N ILE A 102 11.85 -1.48 12.92
CA ILE A 102 10.67 -1.15 13.71
C ILE A 102 10.35 0.33 13.55
N TYR A 103 9.12 0.64 13.14
CA TYR A 103 8.65 2.02 13.12
C TYR A 103 8.29 2.48 14.54
N LYS A 104 8.79 3.65 14.95
CA LYS A 104 8.48 4.25 16.26
C LYS A 104 6.98 4.56 16.45
N ARG A 105 6.28 4.79 15.35
CA ARG A 105 4.83 5.06 15.28
C ARG A 105 4.29 4.32 14.08
N LEU A 106 3.01 3.97 14.12
CA LEU A 106 2.33 3.38 12.98
C LEU A 106 2.49 4.31 11.75
N PRO A 107 2.99 3.81 10.60
CA PRO A 107 3.13 4.64 9.41
C PRO A 107 1.78 5.19 8.95
N GLU A 108 1.75 6.40 8.39
CA GLU A 108 0.51 7.09 8.00
C GLU A 108 -0.31 6.33 6.94
N PHE A 109 0.34 5.48 6.13
CA PHE A 109 -0.33 4.63 5.15
C PHE A 109 -1.01 3.40 5.78
N ILE A 110 -0.80 3.13 7.08
CA ILE A 110 -1.53 2.12 7.85
C ILE A 110 -2.53 2.83 8.76
N GLY A 111 -3.82 2.59 8.52
CA GLY A 111 -4.90 3.04 9.39
C GLY A 111 -5.08 2.12 10.59
N CYS A 112 -5.56 2.69 11.70
CA CYS A 112 -5.93 1.95 12.90
C CYS A 112 -7.19 2.57 13.52
N GLU A 113 -8.27 1.81 13.54
CA GLU A 113 -9.52 2.17 14.20
C GLU A 113 -9.69 1.38 15.49
N ARG A 114 -9.82 2.09 16.62
CA ARG A 114 -10.04 1.45 17.93
C ARG A 114 -11.52 1.19 18.12
N LYS A 115 -11.86 -0.03 18.49
CA LYS A 115 -13.21 -0.46 18.82
C LYS A 115 -13.22 -1.13 20.19
N VAL A 116 -14.02 -0.57 21.08
CA VAL A 116 -14.31 -1.20 22.37
C VAL A 116 -15.16 -2.44 22.13
N VAL A 117 -14.68 -3.58 22.62
CA VAL A 117 -15.39 -4.86 22.59
C VAL A 117 -15.52 -5.40 24.02
N TYR A 118 -16.53 -6.23 24.26
CA TYR A 118 -16.75 -6.86 25.55
C TYR A 118 -16.53 -8.36 25.41
N ILE A 119 -15.49 -8.89 26.04
CA ILE A 119 -15.07 -10.29 25.98
C ILE A 119 -15.47 -11.05 27.26
N ASN A 120 -15.27 -12.37 27.29
CA ASN A 120 -15.51 -13.21 28.48
C ASN A 120 -16.91 -13.09 29.09
N LYS A 121 -17.93 -12.83 28.26
CA LYS A 121 -19.33 -12.80 28.70
C LYS A 121 -19.78 -14.19 29.13
N SER A 122 -20.42 -14.28 30.28
CA SER A 122 -21.03 -15.52 30.77
C SER A 122 -22.30 -15.20 31.55
N ILE A 123 -23.05 -16.24 31.94
CA ILE A 123 -24.23 -16.09 32.80
C ILE A 123 -23.87 -15.42 34.14
N LEU A 124 -22.65 -15.67 34.65
CA LEU A 124 -22.14 -15.07 35.88
C LEU A 124 -21.40 -13.73 35.66
N ASN A 125 -21.08 -13.39 34.40
CA ASN A 125 -20.48 -12.12 34.00
C ASN A 125 -21.18 -11.57 32.74
N PRO A 126 -22.42 -11.06 32.87
CA PRO A 126 -23.23 -10.65 31.71
C PRO A 126 -22.71 -9.41 30.99
N THR A 127 -21.98 -8.54 31.70
CA THR A 127 -21.33 -7.35 31.12
C THR A 127 -20.09 -7.72 30.32
N GLY A 128 -19.40 -8.81 30.69
CA GLY A 128 -18.09 -9.14 30.17
C GLY A 128 -17.01 -8.19 30.64
N GLU A 129 -15.80 -8.41 30.18
CA GLU A 129 -14.65 -7.53 30.39
C GLU A 129 -14.47 -6.61 29.19
N CYS A 130 -14.22 -5.33 29.44
CA CYS A 130 -13.89 -4.38 28.41
C CYS A 130 -12.51 -4.71 27.83
N ALA A 131 -12.43 -4.87 26.51
CA ALA A 131 -11.19 -5.01 25.77
C ALA A 131 -11.21 -4.06 24.57
N ASN A 132 -10.03 -3.58 24.18
CA ASN A 132 -9.89 -2.75 22.99
C ASN A 132 -9.33 -3.58 21.85
N ASN A 133 -10.12 -3.72 20.80
CA ASN A 133 -9.64 -4.21 19.52
C ASN A 133 -9.23 -3.03 18.65
N ALA A 134 -8.17 -3.19 17.87
CA ALA A 134 -7.76 -2.31 16.80
C ALA A 134 -8.02 -2.98 15.45
N ILE A 135 -8.67 -2.25 14.56
CA ILE A 135 -8.87 -2.62 13.16
C ILE A 135 -7.76 -1.94 12.35
N PHE A 136 -6.80 -2.72 11.88
CA PHE A 136 -5.71 -2.26 11.04
C PHE A 136 -6.06 -2.43 9.56
N TYR A 137 -5.82 -1.41 8.75
CA TYR A 137 -6.06 -1.43 7.30
C TYR A 137 -5.01 -0.59 6.56
N ILE A 138 -4.87 -0.77 5.26
CA ILE A 138 -4.02 0.09 4.42
C ILE A 138 -4.85 1.30 3.99
N ASN A 139 -4.56 2.47 4.54
CA ASN A 139 -5.31 3.71 4.30
C ASN A 139 -4.96 4.34 2.94
N ASP A 140 -3.68 4.33 2.57
CA ASP A 140 -3.21 4.79 1.26
C ASP A 140 -2.59 3.61 0.48
N LYS A 141 -3.43 2.92 -0.29
CA LYS A 141 -3.00 1.75 -1.09
C LYS A 141 -1.99 2.12 -2.17
N LEU A 142 -2.08 3.32 -2.77
CA LEU A 142 -1.14 3.75 -3.80
C LEU A 142 0.24 3.95 -3.18
N TYR A 143 0.30 4.70 -2.06
CA TYR A 143 1.55 4.92 -1.34
C TYR A 143 2.17 3.59 -0.89
N TYR A 144 1.39 2.74 -0.21
CA TYR A 144 1.88 1.45 0.31
C TYR A 144 2.44 0.57 -0.80
N ASN A 145 1.70 0.39 -1.89
CA ASN A 145 2.14 -0.46 -3.00
C ASN A 145 3.41 0.09 -3.66
N THR A 146 3.48 1.39 -3.92
CA THR A 146 4.68 2.02 -4.49
C THR A 146 5.88 1.90 -3.53
N PHE A 147 5.67 2.10 -2.23
CA PHE A 147 6.70 1.98 -1.22
C PHE A 147 7.27 0.56 -1.13
N ILE A 148 6.41 -0.47 -1.04
CA ILE A 148 6.83 -1.87 -0.96
C ILE A 148 7.50 -2.32 -2.25
N LEU A 149 6.95 -1.99 -3.41
CA LEU A 149 7.55 -2.33 -4.70
C LEU A 149 8.96 -1.73 -4.81
N ARG A 150 9.12 -0.46 -4.45
CA ARG A 150 10.43 0.19 -4.50
C ARG A 150 11.42 -0.44 -3.53
N LEU A 151 11.00 -0.82 -2.33
CA LEU A 151 11.86 -1.56 -1.39
C LEU A 151 12.29 -2.91 -1.95
N GLN A 152 11.38 -3.66 -2.58
CA GLN A 152 11.68 -4.94 -3.21
C GLN A 152 12.68 -4.79 -4.36
N GLU A 153 12.52 -3.78 -5.23
CA GLU A 153 13.48 -3.48 -6.31
C GLU A 153 14.89 -3.24 -5.77
N LEU A 154 15.00 -2.42 -4.71
CA LEU A 154 16.28 -2.11 -4.08
C LEU A 154 16.88 -3.36 -3.40
N SER A 155 16.04 -4.16 -2.74
CA SER A 155 16.47 -5.29 -1.94
C SER A 155 16.89 -6.51 -2.76
N LEU A 156 16.38 -6.64 -3.99
CA LEU A 156 16.79 -7.69 -4.93
C LEU A 156 18.29 -7.64 -5.25
N VAL A 157 18.87 -6.45 -5.41
CA VAL A 157 20.29 -6.26 -5.74
C VAL A 157 21.20 -6.81 -4.64
N ASP A 158 20.80 -6.62 -3.38
CA ASP A 158 21.57 -7.05 -2.20
C ASP A 158 21.08 -8.39 -1.64
N ALA A 159 20.21 -9.11 -2.36
CA ALA A 159 19.58 -10.37 -1.94
C ALA A 159 18.91 -10.31 -0.54
N ILE A 160 18.37 -9.14 -0.17
CA ILE A 160 17.65 -8.94 1.08
C ILE A 160 16.16 -9.24 0.85
N LYS A 161 15.62 -10.22 1.56
CA LYS A 161 14.17 -10.44 1.60
C LYS A 161 13.55 -9.49 2.61
N ILE A 162 12.65 -8.62 2.15
CA ILE A 162 11.89 -7.70 3.01
C ILE A 162 10.44 -8.20 3.11
N THR A 163 9.97 -8.43 4.34
CA THR A 163 8.61 -8.86 4.64
C THR A 163 7.94 -7.85 5.58
N PRO A 164 6.92 -7.12 5.12
CA PRO A 164 6.13 -6.23 5.97
C PRO A 164 5.23 -7.03 6.91
N LEU A 165 5.26 -6.73 8.21
CA LEU A 165 4.52 -7.47 9.23
C LEU A 165 3.89 -6.52 10.25
N MET A 166 2.73 -6.90 10.80
CA MET A 166 2.29 -6.47 12.12
C MET A 166 2.84 -7.46 13.16
N ILE A 167 3.46 -6.98 14.23
CA ILE A 167 3.98 -7.82 15.33
C ILE A 167 3.43 -7.34 16.68
N ASN A 168 3.03 -8.28 17.53
CA ASN A 168 2.77 -8.02 18.93
C ASN A 168 4.04 -8.30 19.74
N ASN A 169 4.57 -7.25 20.38
CA ASN A 169 5.79 -7.36 21.18
C ASN A 169 5.64 -8.32 22.37
N ASN A 170 4.40 -8.58 22.82
CA ASN A 170 4.11 -9.38 24.00
C ASN A 170 3.79 -10.86 23.69
N SER A 171 3.40 -11.21 22.46
CA SER A 171 2.93 -12.57 22.12
C SER A 171 3.71 -13.28 21.00
N SER A 172 4.71 -12.63 20.39
CA SER A 172 5.42 -13.13 19.20
C SER A 172 4.51 -13.41 17.98
N GLU A 173 3.22 -13.07 18.07
CA GLU A 173 2.27 -13.18 16.97
C GLU A 173 2.63 -12.17 15.88
N THR A 174 2.66 -12.65 14.64
CA THR A 174 2.96 -11.83 13.47
C THR A 174 1.94 -12.03 12.37
N TYR A 175 1.60 -10.95 11.67
CA TYR A 175 0.70 -10.97 10.51
C TYR A 175 1.35 -10.27 9.34
N THR A 176 1.51 -10.98 8.22
CA THR A 176 2.10 -10.42 7.00
C THR A 176 1.15 -9.47 6.28
N LEU A 177 1.70 -8.39 5.71
CA LEU A 177 0.96 -7.49 4.83
C LEU A 177 1.29 -7.72 3.33
N PRO A 178 0.34 -7.46 2.40
CA PRO A 178 -1.03 -7.04 2.66
C PRO A 178 -1.84 -8.13 3.36
N PHE A 179 -2.86 -7.73 4.11
CA PHE A 179 -3.70 -8.64 4.87
C PHE A 179 -4.33 -9.67 3.91
N ALA A 180 -4.21 -10.96 4.22
CA ALA A 180 -4.72 -12.05 3.37
C ALA A 180 -6.25 -11.95 3.24
N LYS A 181 -6.86 -12.20 2.07
CA LYS A 181 -8.30 -12.21 1.72
C LYS A 181 -9.19 -11.02 2.16
N THR A 182 -8.91 -10.33 3.26
CA THR A 182 -9.65 -9.20 3.82
C THR A 182 -8.82 -7.93 3.72
N ASP A 183 -9.46 -6.77 3.53
CA ASP A 183 -8.78 -5.46 3.47
C ASP A 183 -8.27 -4.96 4.83
N TYR A 184 -8.52 -5.70 5.92
CA TYR A 184 -8.20 -5.32 7.29
C TYR A 184 -7.88 -6.52 8.19
N LEU A 185 -7.28 -6.26 9.35
CA LEU A 185 -7.09 -7.19 10.47
C LEU A 185 -7.68 -6.62 11.76
N VAL A 186 -8.31 -7.47 12.57
CA VAL A 186 -8.74 -7.13 13.92
C VAL A 186 -7.76 -7.74 14.91
N LEU A 187 -7.02 -6.90 15.61
CA LEU A 187 -5.96 -7.29 16.55
C LEU A 187 -6.16 -6.55 17.88
N LYS A 188 -5.36 -6.86 18.89
CA LYS A 188 -5.22 -5.99 20.08
C LYS A 188 -4.48 -4.71 19.70
N GLU A 189 -4.55 -3.66 20.52
CA GLU A 189 -3.91 -2.37 20.19
C GLU A 189 -2.37 -2.40 20.15
N ASP A 190 -1.74 -3.40 20.78
CA ASP A 190 -0.29 -3.43 21.04
C ASP A 190 0.57 -3.87 19.84
N TYR A 191 -0.01 -3.89 18.63
CA TYR A 191 0.69 -4.34 17.42
C TYR A 191 1.46 -3.19 16.76
N ASN A 192 2.71 -3.47 16.36
CA ASN A 192 3.57 -2.54 15.63
C ASN A 192 3.76 -3.00 14.18
N PHE A 193 3.87 -2.03 13.27
CA PHE A 193 4.31 -2.30 11.90
C PHE A 193 5.84 -2.38 11.84
N ILE A 194 6.36 -3.45 11.24
CA ILE A 194 7.78 -3.68 11.03
C ILE A 194 8.07 -4.10 9.59
N LEU A 195 9.32 -3.90 9.17
CA LEU A 195 9.87 -4.55 7.98
C LEU A 195 10.92 -5.56 8.44
N ARG A 196 10.57 -6.85 8.36
CA ARG A 196 11.51 -7.94 8.65
C ARG A 196 12.42 -8.16 7.45
N CYS A 197 13.71 -7.96 7.65
CA CYS A 197 14.74 -8.06 6.64
C CYS A 197 15.58 -9.31 6.89
N GLU A 198 15.67 -10.19 5.91
CA GLU A 198 16.38 -11.47 6.02
C GLU A 198 17.42 -11.59 4.90
N ILE A 199 18.65 -11.94 5.27
CA ILE A 199 19.76 -12.18 4.35
C ILE A 199 20.33 -13.54 4.65
N ASN A 200 20.48 -14.37 3.63
CA ASN A 200 21.09 -15.69 3.72
C ASN A 200 22.40 -15.69 2.92
N PHE A 201 23.44 -16.28 3.50
CA PHE A 201 24.77 -16.50 2.90
C PHE A 201 25.04 -17.99 2.79
#